data_AF-A0A958MEL2-F1
#
_entry.id   AF-A0A958MEL2-F1
#
_cell.length_a   1.000
_cell.length_b   1.000
_cell.length_c   1.000
_cell.angle_alpha   90.00
_cell.angle_beta   90.00
_cell.angle_gamma   90.00
#
_symmetry.space_group_name_H-M   'P 1'
#
loop_
_entity.id
_entity.type
_entity.pdbx_description
1 polymer ?
#
loop_
_entity_poly.entity_id
_entity_poly.type
_entity_poly.pdbx_seq_one_letter_code
_entity_poly.pdbx_strand_id
1 'polypeptide(L)'
;MKILIATLTILMSLSAFANNIPFEDGEFAMYATSGKAETFYKVPNCPAGSVCGAATTLTLTFNAGGCLDRVVTFDKVTYDYGEQIFNVYVTALNIQNKDSLVANCFAMPMVTKDIVLGQGYIPNEKVLVHFIGTNVVMTPQAGPGLN
;
A
#
# COMPACT_ATOMS: atom_id res chain seq x y z
N MET A 1 35.80 -48.64 23.75
CA MET A 1 35.57 -47.27 24.26
C MET A 1 34.58 -46.59 23.32
N LYS A 2 33.32 -46.42 23.74
CA LYS A 2 32.26 -45.73 22.98
C LYS A 2 31.99 -44.42 23.72
N ILE A 3 32.18 -43.28 23.07
CA ILE A 3 31.67 -42.00 23.57
C ILE A 3 30.89 -41.37 22.43
N LEU A 4 29.57 -41.51 22.50
CA LEU A 4 28.61 -40.69 21.76
C LEU A 4 28.71 -39.27 22.33
N ILE A 5 28.97 -38.28 21.48
CA ILE A 5 28.73 -36.87 21.81
C ILE A 5 27.50 -36.46 21.00
N ALA A 6 26.37 -36.35 21.70
CA ALA A 6 25.10 -35.92 21.14
C ALA A 6 25.15 -34.40 20.90
N THR A 7 24.90 -34.04 19.64
CA THR A 7 24.59 -32.72 19.13
C THR A 7 23.35 -32.14 19.82
N LEU A 8 23.52 -30.98 20.48
CA LEU A 8 22.39 -30.18 20.98
C LEU A 8 22.34 -28.86 20.20
N THR A 9 21.76 -28.93 19.00
CA THR A 9 21.41 -27.76 18.19
C THR A 9 20.13 -27.16 18.77
N ILE A 10 20.26 -26.03 19.48
CA ILE A 10 19.10 -25.25 19.94
C ILE A 10 18.61 -24.43 18.73
N LEU A 11 17.63 -24.96 18.00
CA LEU A 11 16.81 -24.19 17.06
C LEU A 11 15.82 -23.34 17.89
N MET A 12 16.17 -22.08 18.16
CA MET A 12 15.17 -21.09 18.57
C MET A 12 14.46 -20.58 17.32
N SER A 13 13.34 -21.22 16.97
CA SER A 13 12.38 -20.68 16.03
C SER A 13 11.68 -19.46 16.66
N LEU A 14 12.20 -18.27 16.38
CA LEU A 14 11.46 -17.02 16.51
C LEU A 14 10.26 -17.08 15.56
N SER A 15 9.12 -17.59 16.02
CA SER A 15 7.86 -17.39 15.33
C SER A 15 7.49 -15.92 15.44
N ALA A 16 7.75 -15.16 14.38
CA ALA A 16 7.13 -13.86 14.18
C ALA A 16 5.62 -14.09 14.14
N PHE A 17 4.94 -13.80 15.25
CA PHE A 17 3.49 -13.78 15.30
C PHE A 17 3.04 -12.57 14.48
N ALA A 18 2.66 -12.82 13.23
CA ALA A 18 1.87 -11.88 12.47
C ALA A 18 0.53 -11.75 13.21
N ASN A 19 0.31 -10.59 13.84
CA ASN A 19 -0.99 -10.28 14.42
C ASN A 19 -1.98 -10.18 13.27
N ASN A 20 -2.78 -11.24 13.09
CA ASN A 20 -3.93 -11.20 12.21
C ASN A 20 -4.90 -10.18 12.78
N ILE A 21 -5.24 -9.18 11.98
CA ILE A 21 -6.27 -8.18 12.33
C ILE A 21 -7.61 -8.94 12.28
N PRO A 22 -8.31 -9.13 13.41
CA PRO A 22 -9.62 -9.77 13.39
C PRO A 22 -10.61 -8.80 12.73
N PHE A 23 -11.21 -9.24 11.63
CA PHE A 23 -12.29 -8.53 10.96
C PHE A 23 -13.63 -9.01 11.53
N GLU A 24 -14.55 -8.08 11.82
CA GLU A 24 -15.93 -8.43 12.19
C GLU A 24 -16.60 -9.15 11.00
N ASP A 25 -17.61 -9.99 11.29
CA ASP A 25 -18.32 -10.78 10.28
C ASP A 25 -18.74 -9.92 9.07
N GLY A 26 -18.09 -10.13 7.92
CA GLY A 26 -18.37 -9.46 6.64
C GLY A 26 -17.21 -8.64 6.04
N GLU A 27 -16.15 -8.37 6.78
CA GLU A 27 -14.98 -7.67 6.24
C GLU A 27 -13.92 -8.66 5.75
N PHE A 28 -13.67 -8.68 4.44
CA PHE A 28 -12.62 -9.49 3.83
C PHE A 28 -11.49 -8.58 3.34
N ALA A 29 -10.28 -8.82 3.82
CA ALA A 29 -9.10 -8.13 3.30
C ALA A 29 -8.91 -8.47 1.82
N MET A 30 -8.80 -7.44 0.97
CA MET A 30 -8.42 -7.61 -0.43
C MET A 30 -6.97 -7.24 -0.64
N TYR A 31 -6.42 -7.80 -1.70
CA TYR A 31 -5.09 -7.48 -2.16
C TYR A 31 -5.22 -6.73 -3.48
N ALA A 32 -4.43 -5.68 -3.65
CA ALA A 32 -4.31 -5.04 -4.96
C ALA A 32 -3.61 -6.02 -5.91
N THR A 33 -4.18 -6.25 -7.09
CA THR A 33 -3.67 -7.27 -8.02
C THR A 33 -2.74 -6.68 -9.08
N SER A 34 -3.01 -5.45 -9.48
CA SER A 34 -2.24 -4.70 -10.49
C SER A 34 -2.59 -3.22 -10.41
N GLY A 35 -1.72 -2.34 -10.88
CA GLY A 35 -2.00 -0.91 -10.89
C GLY A 35 -0.99 -0.09 -11.66
N LYS A 36 -1.13 1.21 -11.55
CA LYS A 36 -0.24 2.25 -12.04
C LYS A 36 0.01 3.24 -10.90
N ALA A 37 1.26 3.66 -10.77
CA ALA A 37 1.69 4.68 -9.82
C ALA A 37 2.27 5.85 -10.59
N GLU A 38 1.81 7.06 -10.30
CA GLU A 38 2.30 8.29 -10.92
C GLU A 38 2.54 9.32 -9.84
N THR A 39 3.63 10.07 -9.96
CA THR A 39 3.88 11.20 -9.07
C THR A 39 3.70 12.50 -9.82
N PHE A 40 3.14 13.48 -9.13
CA PHE A 40 2.86 14.80 -9.65
C PHE A 40 3.27 15.84 -8.63
N TYR A 41 3.75 16.97 -9.12
CA TYR A 41 3.97 18.13 -8.29
C TYR A 41 2.75 19.04 -8.37
N LYS A 42 1.99 19.15 -7.26
CA LYS A 42 0.81 20.01 -7.20
C LYS A 42 0.82 20.90 -5.98
N VAL A 43 0.30 22.12 -6.13
CA VAL A 43 -0.05 22.96 -4.98
C VAL A 43 -1.37 22.40 -4.42
N PRO A 44 -1.41 21.97 -3.15
CA PRO A 44 -2.65 21.46 -2.56
C PRO A 44 -3.68 22.59 -2.44
N ASN A 45 -4.97 22.24 -2.38
CA ASN A 45 -6.03 23.20 -2.11
C ASN A 45 -5.85 23.78 -0.69
N CYS A 46 -5.48 25.05 -0.62
CA CYS A 46 -5.28 25.76 0.65
C CYS A 46 -6.57 26.42 1.12
N PRO A 47 -6.78 26.51 2.45
CA PRO A 47 -7.76 27.43 3.01
C PRO A 47 -7.51 28.88 2.56
N ALA A 48 -8.58 29.67 2.47
CA ALA A 48 -8.47 31.08 2.13
C ALA A 48 -7.54 31.82 3.12
N GLY A 49 -6.64 32.65 2.58
CA GLY A 49 -5.64 33.40 3.37
C GLY A 49 -4.37 32.62 3.73
N SER A 50 -4.23 31.36 3.30
CA SER A 50 -3.02 30.56 3.49
C SER A 50 -2.20 30.43 2.20
N VAL A 51 -0.88 30.32 2.34
CA VAL A 51 0.03 29.96 1.25
C VAL A 51 0.47 28.51 1.46
N CYS A 52 0.12 27.60 0.55
CA CYS A 52 0.71 26.26 0.58
C CYS A 52 1.92 26.18 -0.35
N GLY A 53 2.96 25.52 0.14
CA GLY A 53 4.02 25.03 -0.72
C GLY A 53 3.48 23.94 -1.65
N ALA A 54 4.06 23.86 -2.84
CA ALA A 54 3.81 22.72 -3.70
C ALA A 54 4.36 21.44 -3.05
N ALA A 55 3.59 20.36 -3.22
CA ALA A 55 3.85 19.08 -2.63
C ALA A 55 3.88 18.01 -3.70
N THR A 56 4.77 17.03 -3.52
CA THR A 56 4.74 15.83 -4.37
C THR A 56 3.60 14.94 -3.89
N THR A 57 2.70 14.63 -4.82
CA THR A 57 1.58 13.72 -4.62
C THR A 57 1.77 12.49 -5.48
N LEU A 58 1.67 11.33 -4.86
CA LEU A 58 1.60 10.03 -5.51
C LEU A 58 0.12 9.71 -5.77
N THR A 59 -0.24 9.56 -7.04
CA THR A 59 -1.53 9.03 -7.47
C THR A 59 -1.38 7.55 -7.78
N LEU A 60 -2.12 6.72 -7.06
CA LEU A 60 -2.16 5.27 -7.26
C LEU A 60 -3.49 4.91 -7.87
N THR A 61 -3.47 4.15 -8.95
CA THR A 61 -4.67 3.56 -9.55
C THR A 61 -4.47 2.07 -9.64
N PHE A 62 -5.28 1.26 -8.95
CA PHE A 62 -5.09 -0.19 -8.92
C PHE A 62 -6.41 -0.94 -8.94
N ASN A 63 -6.35 -2.18 -9.42
CA ASN A 63 -7.47 -3.11 -9.39
C ASN A 63 -7.52 -3.81 -8.04
N ALA A 64 -8.65 -3.71 -7.34
CA ALA A 64 -8.88 -4.45 -6.10
C ALA A 64 -9.30 -5.89 -6.44
N GLY A 65 -8.63 -6.88 -5.85
CA GLY A 65 -8.98 -8.29 -6.06
C GLY A 65 -10.26 -8.67 -5.33
N GLY A 66 -11.39 -8.73 -6.04
CA GLY A 66 -12.67 -9.20 -5.51
C GLY A 66 -13.89 -8.59 -6.20
N CYS A 67 -15.08 -9.10 -5.84
CA CYS A 67 -16.36 -8.49 -6.21
C CYS A 67 -16.73 -7.50 -5.12
N LEU A 68 -16.91 -6.24 -5.50
CA LEU A 68 -17.11 -5.18 -4.53
C LEU A 68 -18.56 -4.79 -4.36
N ASP A 69 -18.86 -4.46 -3.10
CA ASP A 69 -19.89 -3.49 -2.76
C ASP A 69 -19.24 -2.12 -2.42
N ARG A 70 -18.21 -2.12 -1.56
CA ARG A 70 -17.49 -0.91 -1.13
C ARG A 70 -16.01 -1.16 -0.83
N VAL A 71 -15.11 -0.34 -1.36
CA VAL A 71 -13.66 -0.35 -1.00
C VAL A 71 -13.35 0.69 0.04
N VAL A 72 -12.53 0.32 1.02
CA VAL A 72 -11.78 1.27 1.83
C VAL A 72 -10.30 1.05 1.62
N THR A 73 -9.55 2.12 1.33
CA THR A 73 -8.10 2.08 1.15
C THR A 73 -7.39 2.63 2.36
N PHE A 74 -6.30 1.96 2.72
CA PHE A 74 -5.41 2.40 3.78
C PHE A 74 -4.00 2.55 3.22
N ASP A 75 -3.33 3.59 3.67
CA ASP A 75 -1.98 3.93 3.25
C ASP A 75 -1.10 4.31 4.44
N LYS A 76 0.18 3.95 4.36
CA LYS A 76 1.21 4.37 5.29
C LYS A 76 2.46 4.77 4.53
N VAL A 77 2.93 5.98 4.75
CA VAL A 77 4.19 6.48 4.18
C VAL A 77 5.27 6.40 5.25
N THR A 78 6.41 5.81 4.92
CA THR A 78 7.62 5.82 5.74
C THR A 78 8.81 6.29 4.91
N TYR A 79 9.78 6.95 5.53
CA TYR A 79 10.99 7.41 4.87
C TYR A 79 12.20 6.65 5.39
N ASP A 80 12.96 6.04 4.49
CA ASP A 80 14.25 5.45 4.79
C ASP A 80 15.34 6.53 4.60
N TYR A 81 15.97 6.94 5.70
CA TYR A 81 17.01 7.97 5.69
C TYR A 81 18.35 7.48 5.11
N GLY A 82 18.61 6.17 5.13
CA GLY A 82 19.84 5.59 4.59
C GLY A 82 19.84 5.57 3.07
N GLU A 83 18.74 5.09 2.48
CA GLU A 83 18.59 5.01 1.02
C GLU A 83 17.96 6.28 0.40
N GLN A 84 17.42 7.15 1.27
CA GLN A 84 16.65 8.34 0.91
C GLN A 84 15.40 7.99 0.08
N ILE A 85 14.71 6.92 0.45
CA ILE A 85 13.55 6.37 -0.28
C ILE A 85 12.28 6.49 0.55
N PHE A 86 11.21 6.96 -0.08
CA PHE A 86 9.85 6.90 0.44
C PHE A 86 9.26 5.51 0.16
N ASN A 87 8.95 4.76 1.22
CA ASN A 87 8.22 3.52 1.14
C ASN A 87 6.74 3.79 1.43
N VAL A 88 5.88 3.53 0.46
CA VAL A 88 4.44 3.76 0.53
C VAL A 88 3.74 2.41 0.56
N TYR A 89 3.24 2.02 1.73
CA TYR A 89 2.52 0.78 1.93
C TYR A 89 1.03 1.02 1.72
N VAL A 90 0.39 0.23 0.87
CA VAL A 90 -1.02 0.40 0.51
C VAL A 90 -1.77 -0.93 0.61
N THR A 91 -2.98 -0.87 1.14
CA THR A 91 -3.92 -1.98 1.17
C THR A 91 -5.35 -1.50 0.90
N ALA A 92 -6.21 -2.43 0.52
CA ALA A 92 -7.62 -2.19 0.27
C ALA A 92 -8.46 -3.28 0.93
N LEU A 93 -9.52 -2.91 1.63
CA LEU A 93 -10.44 -3.85 2.26
C LEU A 93 -11.77 -3.87 1.52
N ASN A 94 -12.34 -5.07 1.37
CA ASN A 94 -13.73 -5.22 0.93
C ASN A 94 -14.60 -5.20 2.17
N ILE A 95 -15.55 -4.28 2.19
CA ILE A 95 -16.59 -4.31 3.19
C ILE A 95 -17.80 -4.96 2.52
N GLN A 96 -18.02 -6.24 2.79
CA GLN A 96 -19.27 -6.90 2.43
C GLN A 96 -20.23 -6.76 3.61
N ASN A 97 -21.49 -6.50 3.33
CA ASN A 97 -22.53 -6.59 4.34
C ASN A 97 -23.42 -7.80 4.02
N LYS A 98 -24.28 -8.15 4.98
CA LYS A 98 -25.30 -9.21 4.83
C LYS A 98 -26.26 -9.00 3.64
N ASP A 99 -26.33 -7.78 3.09
CA ASP A 99 -27.13 -7.42 1.92
C ASP A 99 -26.32 -7.51 0.61
N SER A 100 -24.99 -7.76 0.67
CA SER A 100 -24.12 -8.04 -0.48
C SER A 100 -24.47 -9.40 -1.07
N LEU A 101 -25.60 -9.46 -1.79
CA LEU A 101 -26.05 -10.62 -2.55
C LEU A 101 -24.99 -10.94 -3.61
N VAL A 102 -24.21 -12.01 -3.40
CA VAL A 102 -23.33 -12.70 -4.38
C VAL A 102 -23.10 -11.88 -5.65
N ALA A 103 -22.26 -10.85 -5.56
CA ALA A 103 -22.01 -9.97 -6.69
C ALA A 103 -21.27 -10.79 -7.76
N ASN A 104 -21.91 -11.04 -8.90
CA ASN A 104 -21.20 -11.52 -10.08
C ASN A 104 -20.19 -10.44 -10.50
N CYS A 105 -18.90 -10.72 -10.30
CA CYS A 105 -17.82 -9.86 -10.80
C CYS A 105 -17.86 -9.81 -12.33
N PHE A 106 -18.50 -8.79 -12.90
CA PHE A 106 -18.36 -8.53 -14.33
C PHE A 106 -17.00 -7.88 -14.67
N ALA A 107 -16.41 -7.13 -13.74
CA ALA A 107 -15.09 -6.55 -13.88
C ALA A 107 -14.43 -6.34 -12.52
N MET A 108 -13.09 -6.40 -12.49
CA MET A 108 -12.33 -5.98 -11.32
C MET A 108 -12.47 -4.46 -11.15
N PRO A 109 -12.82 -3.98 -9.97
CA PRO A 109 -12.99 -2.57 -9.72
C PRO A 109 -11.66 -1.85 -9.58
N MET A 110 -11.63 -0.67 -10.19
CA MET A 110 -10.48 0.21 -10.18
C MET A 110 -10.62 1.24 -9.06
N VAL A 111 -9.56 1.40 -8.28
CA VAL A 111 -9.50 2.29 -7.12
C VAL A 111 -8.39 3.30 -7.34
N THR A 112 -8.70 4.58 -7.18
CA THR A 112 -7.73 5.66 -7.25
C THR A 112 -7.53 6.29 -5.87
N LYS A 113 -6.28 6.50 -5.49
CA LYS A 113 -5.88 7.08 -4.20
C LYS A 113 -4.74 8.09 -4.40
N ASP A 114 -4.94 9.29 -3.87
CA ASP A 114 -3.91 10.31 -3.79
C ASP A 114 -3.23 10.26 -2.42
N ILE A 115 -1.91 10.24 -2.41
CA ILE A 115 -1.06 10.20 -1.22
C ILE A 115 -0.06 11.35 -1.30
N VAL A 116 -0.09 12.25 -0.31
CA VAL A 116 0.87 13.36 -0.23
C VAL A 116 2.16 12.84 0.40
N LEU A 117 3.27 12.91 -0.34
CA LEU A 117 4.57 12.40 0.12
C LEU A 117 5.34 13.42 0.95
N GLY A 118 5.17 14.71 0.64
CA GLY A 118 5.85 15.80 1.32
C GLY A 118 5.92 17.07 0.47
N GLN A 119 6.49 18.13 1.06
CA GLN A 119 6.74 19.38 0.35
C GLN A 119 7.95 19.26 -0.58
N GLY A 120 7.95 20.02 -1.68
CA GLY A 120 9.03 20.03 -2.65
C GLY A 120 8.97 18.86 -3.64
N TYR A 121 9.90 18.86 -4.59
CA TYR A 121 10.01 17.85 -5.63
C TYR A 121 10.65 16.58 -5.06
N ILE A 122 9.94 15.46 -5.14
CA ILE A 122 10.47 14.13 -4.82
C ILE A 122 10.53 13.35 -6.13
N PRO A 123 11.73 12.96 -6.60
CA PRO A 123 11.88 12.22 -7.84
C PRO A 123 11.32 10.81 -7.70
N ASN A 124 10.77 10.29 -8.80
CA ASN A 124 9.96 9.07 -8.79
C ASN A 124 10.78 7.83 -8.40
N GLU A 125 12.06 7.79 -8.77
CA GLU A 125 13.00 6.73 -8.40
C GLU A 125 13.27 6.65 -6.89
N LYS A 126 12.89 7.69 -6.13
CA LYS A 126 12.96 7.71 -4.67
C LYS A 126 11.66 7.30 -4.00
N VAL A 127 10.71 6.75 -4.75
CA VAL A 127 9.42 6.29 -4.23
C VAL A 127 9.22 4.82 -4.59
N LEU A 128 8.95 4.00 -3.58
CA LEU A 128 8.59 2.60 -3.74
C LEU A 128 7.21 2.35 -3.14
N VAL A 129 6.33 1.76 -3.93
CA VAL A 129 4.95 1.45 -3.53
C VAL A 129 4.85 -0.04 -3.29
N HIS A 130 4.44 -0.41 -2.08
CA HIS A 130 4.31 -1.79 -1.62
C HIS A 130 2.84 -2.10 -1.38
N PHE A 131 2.29 -3.09 -2.10
CA PHE A 131 0.94 -3.56 -1.81
C PHE A 131 0.98 -4.65 -0.74
N ILE A 132 0.41 -4.36 0.43
CA ILE A 132 0.41 -5.26 1.58
C ILE A 132 -0.25 -6.58 1.19
N GLY A 133 0.37 -7.70 1.57
CA GLY A 133 -0.11 -9.04 1.26
C GLY A 133 0.22 -9.52 -0.15
N THR A 134 1.02 -8.77 -0.90
CA THR A 134 1.58 -9.18 -2.20
C THR A 134 3.08 -8.94 -2.23
N ASN A 135 3.76 -9.56 -3.20
CA ASN A 135 5.16 -9.26 -3.52
C ASN A 135 5.29 -8.16 -4.60
N VAL A 136 4.20 -7.45 -4.90
CA VAL A 136 4.20 -6.42 -5.94
C VAL A 136 4.77 -5.13 -5.37
N VAL A 137 5.91 -4.73 -5.92
CA VAL A 137 6.53 -3.42 -5.66
C VAL A 137 6.49 -2.61 -6.95
N MET A 138 6.03 -1.36 -6.86
CA MET A 138 5.96 -0.47 -8.01
C MET A 138 6.82 0.78 -7.80
N THR A 139 7.55 1.17 -8.83
CA THR A 139 8.19 2.48 -8.93
C THR A 139 7.25 3.41 -9.71
N PRO A 140 6.89 4.59 -9.16
CA PRO A 140 6.04 5.52 -9.87
C PRO A 140 6.68 6.07 -11.16
N GLN A 141 5.84 6.44 -12.11
CA GLN A 141 6.26 7.18 -13.31
C GLN A 141 6.04 8.69 -13.12
N ALA A 142 6.73 9.49 -13.94
CA ALA A 142 6.53 10.94 -13.97
C ALA A 142 5.17 11.24 -14.58
N GLY A 143 4.30 11.93 -13.86
CA GLY A 143 3.04 12.40 -14.40
C GLY A 143 3.22 13.58 -15.37
N PRO A 144 2.27 13.82 -16.28
CA PRO A 144 2.25 15.03 -17.11
C PRO A 144 2.27 16.28 -16.21
N GLY A 145 3.41 16.97 -16.18
CA GLY A 145 3.65 18.14 -15.33
C GLY A 145 5.00 18.18 -14.62
N LEU A 146 5.84 17.15 -14.78
CA LEU A 146 7.19 17.06 -14.20
C LEU A 146 8.34 17.26 -15.22
N ASN A 147 8.07 17.87 -16.38
CA ASN A 147 9.10 18.20 -17.38
C ASN A 147 9.74 19.56 -17.14
#